data_AF-A0A1V5QNA6-F1
#
_entry.id   AF-A0A1V5QNA6-F1
#
_cell.length_a   1.000
_cell.length_b   1.000
_cell.length_c   1.000
_cell.angle_alpha   90.00
_cell.angle_beta   90.00
_cell.angle_gamma   90.00
#
_symmetry.space_group_name_H-M   'P 1'
#
loop_
_entity.id
_entity.type
_entity.pdbx_description
1 polymer ?
#
loop_
_entity_poly.entity_id
_entity_poly.type
_entity_poly.pdbx_seq_one_letter_code
_entity_poly.pdbx_strand_id
1 'polypeptide(L)'
;MNNRGTCRCWTVFFSLSVSLLPAGEYLWTGAAANGLWSDAANWTPAGVPAETNDLATFAASALVASPAAYTGGVSVTAGTLTLVTPVGASHILAGPVSGAGALAVEGPGTLALFGVNTAFTGPVAVTNGTLLINDEAALGDAVAPLTIHPSGVLDLGGATNSSSIKIVKPVTVAGTVDNSSLYGQHHAFGGRVTLAAGARFTGSERFDIRDGILDLDGQVFTKTGANSVQIVGTTAVTNEPSGTAFSV
;
A
#
# COMPACT_ATOMS: atom_id res chain seq x y z
N MET A 1 -24.58 -18.08 -63.92
CA MET A 1 -23.48 -17.50 -63.12
C MET A 1 -24.01 -16.24 -62.46
N ASN A 2 -24.21 -16.22 -61.14
CA ASN A 2 -24.43 -14.99 -60.36
C ASN A 2 -24.08 -15.32 -58.90
N ASN A 3 -22.88 -14.89 -58.49
CA ASN A 3 -22.31 -15.16 -57.18
C ASN A 3 -22.71 -14.01 -56.23
N ARG A 4 -23.56 -14.26 -55.24
CA ARG A 4 -23.90 -13.26 -54.19
C ARG A 4 -22.87 -13.35 -53.07
N GLY A 5 -21.90 -12.43 -53.07
CA GLY A 5 -20.97 -12.25 -51.96
C GLY A 5 -21.65 -11.59 -50.77
N THR A 6 -21.57 -12.22 -49.59
CA THR A 6 -22.05 -11.66 -48.34
C THR A 6 -20.98 -10.72 -47.74
N CYS A 7 -21.27 -9.42 -47.66
CA CYS A 7 -20.42 -8.47 -46.94
C CYS A 7 -20.56 -8.70 -45.44
N ARG A 8 -19.50 -9.21 -44.80
CA ARG A 8 -19.39 -9.25 -43.34
C ARG A 8 -18.86 -7.90 -42.85
N CYS A 9 -19.74 -7.09 -42.27
CA CYS A 9 -19.35 -5.89 -41.53
C CYS A 9 -18.79 -6.31 -40.18
N TRP A 10 -17.50 -6.06 -39.93
CA TRP A 10 -16.89 -6.23 -38.61
C TRP A 10 -17.02 -4.92 -37.84
N THR A 11 -17.89 -4.90 -36.84
CA THR A 11 -17.91 -3.81 -35.86
C THR A 11 -16.71 -3.99 -34.94
N VAL A 12 -15.65 -3.21 -35.17
CA VAL A 12 -14.52 -3.10 -34.23
C VAL A 12 -14.97 -2.19 -33.08
N PHE A 13 -15.22 -2.77 -31.91
CA PHE A 13 -15.39 -1.99 -30.69
C PHE A 13 -14.01 -1.52 -30.22
N PHE A 14 -13.69 -0.25 -30.46
CA PHE A 14 -12.66 0.44 -29.71
C PHE A 14 -13.24 0.75 -28.32
N SER A 15 -12.81 0.01 -27.29
CA SER A 15 -12.94 0.48 -25.92
C SER A 15 -11.91 1.58 -25.73
N LEU A 16 -12.30 2.83 -25.99
CA LEU A 16 -11.59 3.96 -25.40
C LEU A 16 -11.98 3.96 -23.91
N SER A 17 -11.05 3.56 -23.05
CA SER A 17 -11.05 4.04 -21.68
C SER A 17 -10.98 5.56 -21.76
N VAL A 18 -12.10 6.23 -21.48
CA VAL A 18 -12.08 7.66 -21.16
C VAL A 18 -11.36 7.77 -19.83
N SER A 19 -10.04 7.83 -19.85
CA SER A 19 -9.33 8.53 -18.78
C SER A 19 -9.85 9.97 -18.87
N LEU A 20 -10.69 10.37 -17.91
CA LEU A 20 -10.97 11.79 -17.70
C LEU A 20 -9.61 12.47 -17.67
N LEU A 21 -9.35 13.37 -18.62
CA LEU A 21 -8.15 14.21 -18.57
C LEU A 21 -8.10 14.84 -17.17
N PRO A 22 -6.92 14.90 -16.53
CA PRO A 22 -6.85 15.50 -15.21
C PRO A 22 -7.39 16.92 -15.26
N ALA A 23 -8.20 17.33 -14.28
CA ALA A 23 -8.70 18.71 -14.21
C ALA A 23 -7.54 19.70 -14.05
N GLY A 24 -6.52 19.30 -13.29
CA GLY A 24 -5.22 19.95 -13.22
C GLY A 24 -4.10 18.96 -12.90
N GLU A 25 -2.92 19.22 -13.46
CA GLU A 25 -1.67 18.55 -13.07
C GLU A 25 -0.86 19.50 -12.20
N TYR A 26 -0.45 19.04 -11.02
CA TYR A 26 0.27 19.82 -10.04
C TYR A 26 1.58 19.12 -9.70
N LEU A 27 2.71 19.77 -9.97
CA LEU A 27 4.04 19.30 -9.57
C LEU A 27 4.38 19.84 -8.19
N TRP A 28 4.71 18.95 -7.26
CA TRP A 28 5.27 19.34 -5.97
C TRP A 28 6.66 19.94 -6.15
N THR A 29 6.81 21.19 -5.74
CA THR A 29 8.09 21.93 -5.74
C THR A 29 8.64 22.12 -4.33
N GLY A 30 7.78 22.08 -3.31
CA GLY A 30 8.17 22.36 -1.92
C GLY A 30 8.66 23.79 -1.69
N ALA A 31 8.33 24.74 -2.58
CA ALA A 31 8.90 26.08 -2.56
C ALA A 31 8.54 26.90 -1.32
N ALA A 32 7.45 26.57 -0.60
CA ALA A 32 7.10 27.23 0.66
C ALA A 32 7.91 26.70 1.86
N ALA A 33 8.68 25.60 1.69
CA ALA A 33 9.53 24.98 2.71
C ALA A 33 8.82 24.61 4.02
N ASN A 34 7.49 24.43 4.00
CA ASN A 34 6.70 24.02 5.16
C ASN A 34 6.17 22.58 5.06
N GLY A 35 6.38 21.91 3.92
CA GLY A 35 5.94 20.54 3.70
C GLY A 35 4.42 20.35 3.67
N LEU A 36 3.62 21.41 3.59
CA LEU A 36 2.16 21.30 3.66
C LEU A 36 1.56 21.03 2.28
N TRP A 37 0.84 19.91 2.11
CA TRP A 37 0.06 19.63 0.90
C TRP A 37 -0.93 20.77 0.58
N SER A 38 -1.53 21.34 1.62
CA SER A 38 -2.54 22.39 1.53
C SER A 38 -2.00 23.79 1.18
N ASP A 39 -0.69 23.97 1.11
CA ASP A 39 -0.11 25.25 0.70
C ASP A 39 0.09 25.29 -0.82
N ALA A 40 -0.68 26.15 -1.49
CA ALA A 40 -0.64 26.35 -2.93
C ALA A 40 0.76 26.75 -3.46
N ALA A 41 1.60 27.36 -2.61
CA ALA A 41 2.96 27.73 -3.00
C ALA A 41 3.92 26.54 -3.11
N ASN A 42 3.55 25.36 -2.59
CA ASN A 42 4.33 24.13 -2.78
C ASN A 42 4.07 23.44 -4.13
N TRP A 43 3.17 23.96 -4.95
CA TRP A 43 2.77 23.34 -6.21
C TRP A 43 3.06 24.24 -7.40
N THR A 44 3.23 23.61 -8.57
CA THR A 44 3.31 24.31 -9.86
C THR A 44 2.39 23.61 -10.86
N PRO A 45 1.45 24.34 -11.50
CA PRO A 45 1.10 25.75 -11.25
C PRO A 45 0.62 25.98 -9.81
N ALA A 46 0.71 27.21 -9.33
CA ALA A 46 0.31 27.53 -7.95
C ALA A 46 -1.18 27.20 -7.75
N GLY A 47 -1.46 26.34 -6.79
CA GLY A 47 -2.78 25.79 -6.50
C GLY A 47 -2.66 24.53 -5.63
N VAL A 48 -3.76 24.04 -5.08
CA VAL A 48 -3.74 22.81 -4.28
C VAL A 48 -4.47 21.73 -5.07
N PRO A 49 -3.85 20.58 -5.39
CA PRO A 49 -4.57 19.45 -5.95
C PRO A 49 -5.61 18.97 -4.92
N ALA A 50 -6.89 19.06 -5.28
CA ALA A 50 -8.01 18.83 -4.37
C ALA A 50 -9.18 18.06 -5.03
N GLU A 51 -9.30 18.11 -6.36
CA GLU A 51 -10.38 17.46 -7.10
C GLU A 51 -10.09 15.98 -7.37
N THR A 52 -11.15 15.19 -7.59
CA THR A 52 -11.07 13.74 -7.84
C THR A 52 -10.32 13.37 -9.12
N ASN A 53 -10.15 14.31 -10.05
CA ASN A 53 -9.36 14.14 -11.26
C ASN A 53 -8.14 15.07 -11.31
N ASP A 54 -7.72 15.67 -10.20
CA ASP A 54 -6.39 16.29 -10.18
C ASP A 54 -5.30 15.21 -10.15
N LEU A 55 -4.12 15.54 -10.67
CA LEU A 55 -2.91 14.72 -10.55
C LEU A 55 -1.84 15.45 -9.75
N ALA A 56 -1.50 14.93 -8.57
CA ALA A 56 -0.38 15.39 -7.76
C ALA A 56 0.90 14.62 -8.11
N THR A 57 1.91 15.29 -8.64
CA THR A 57 3.17 14.68 -9.09
C THR A 57 4.34 15.03 -8.18
N PHE A 58 5.13 14.03 -7.81
CA PHE A 58 6.35 14.12 -7.03
C PHE A 58 7.51 13.56 -7.86
N ALA A 59 8.43 14.42 -8.29
CA ALA A 59 9.56 14.07 -9.16
C ALA A 59 10.92 13.97 -8.44
N ALA A 60 10.92 14.18 -7.13
CA ALA A 60 12.07 14.06 -6.26
C ALA A 60 11.59 13.72 -4.84
N SER A 61 12.53 13.45 -3.92
CA SER A 61 12.17 13.18 -2.54
C SER A 61 11.48 14.38 -1.88
N ALA A 62 10.38 14.11 -1.19
CA ALA A 62 9.56 15.12 -0.54
C ALA A 62 9.08 14.61 0.83
N LEU A 63 9.17 15.45 1.85
CA LEU A 63 8.54 15.24 3.15
C LEU A 63 7.28 16.10 3.20
N VAL A 64 6.12 15.46 3.29
CA VAL A 64 4.83 16.11 3.10
C VAL A 64 3.87 15.76 4.23
N ALA A 65 3.31 16.76 4.89
CA ALA A 65 2.15 16.56 5.74
C ALA A 65 0.98 16.11 4.87
N SER A 66 0.51 14.87 5.09
CA SER A 66 -0.49 14.25 4.23
C SER A 66 -1.81 15.04 4.23
N PRO A 67 -2.53 15.10 3.09
CA PRO A 67 -3.87 15.68 3.07
C PRO A 67 -4.82 14.82 3.89
N ALA A 68 -5.80 15.43 4.56
CA ALA A 68 -6.80 14.70 5.34
C ALA A 68 -7.57 13.67 4.49
N ALA A 69 -7.90 14.04 3.25
CA ALA A 69 -8.41 13.14 2.23
C ALA A 69 -8.00 13.64 0.85
N TYR A 70 -7.64 12.72 -0.05
CA TYR A 70 -7.42 13.03 -1.46
C TYR A 70 -7.88 11.87 -2.34
N THR A 71 -8.63 12.20 -3.39
CA THR A 71 -9.23 11.22 -4.32
C THR A 71 -8.64 11.30 -5.72
N GLY A 72 -7.86 12.35 -6.02
CA GLY A 72 -7.11 12.47 -7.26
C GLY A 72 -5.91 11.54 -7.32
N GLY A 73 -5.29 11.46 -8.50
CA GLY A 73 -4.12 10.63 -8.73
C GLY A 73 -2.89 11.18 -8.04
N VAL A 74 -2.03 10.29 -7.54
CA VAL A 74 -0.69 10.63 -7.05
C VAL A 74 0.34 9.93 -7.93
N SER A 75 1.31 10.67 -8.45
CA SER A 75 2.42 10.11 -9.22
C SER A 75 3.74 10.36 -8.51
N VAL A 76 4.41 9.29 -8.07
CA VAL A 76 5.75 9.35 -7.47
C VAL A 76 6.74 8.83 -8.51
N THR A 77 7.29 9.74 -9.32
CA THR A 77 8.09 9.35 -10.49
C THR A 77 9.54 9.03 -10.12
N ALA A 78 10.08 9.68 -9.09
CA ALA A 78 11.43 9.43 -8.58
C ALA A 78 11.57 9.89 -7.11
N GLY A 79 12.65 9.46 -6.45
CA GLY A 79 12.89 9.76 -5.04
C GLY A 79 11.91 9.04 -4.10
N THR A 80 11.78 9.56 -2.89
CA THR A 80 10.84 9.06 -1.88
C THR A 80 9.82 10.12 -1.51
N LEU A 81 8.54 9.84 -1.70
CA LEU A 81 7.45 10.61 -1.10
C LEU A 81 7.22 10.09 0.33
N THR A 82 7.56 10.90 1.32
CA THR A 82 7.26 10.63 2.73
C THR A 82 6.02 11.39 3.15
N LEU A 83 4.96 10.65 3.50
CA LEU A 83 3.70 11.21 3.98
C LEU A 83 3.63 11.13 5.50
N VAL A 84 3.52 12.29 6.14
CA VAL A 84 3.47 12.43 7.60
C VAL A 84 2.03 12.62 8.05
N THR A 85 1.50 11.65 8.81
CA THR A 85 0.16 11.75 9.40
C THR A 85 0.25 12.13 10.88
N PRO A 86 -0.39 13.23 11.33
CA PRO A 86 -0.31 13.68 12.72
C PRO A 86 -0.94 12.72 13.74
N VAL A 87 -0.59 12.89 15.01
CA VAL A 87 -1.14 12.09 16.12
C VAL A 87 -2.67 12.18 16.19
N GLY A 88 -3.32 11.03 16.31
CA GLY A 88 -4.77 10.93 16.40
C GLY A 88 -5.52 11.24 15.11
N ALA A 89 -4.82 11.56 14.02
CA ALA A 89 -5.41 11.77 12.71
C ALA A 89 -5.47 10.45 11.92
N SER A 90 -6.51 10.33 11.10
CA SER A 90 -6.63 9.31 10.06
C SER A 90 -6.80 10.02 8.73
N HIS A 91 -5.80 9.93 7.86
CA HIS A 91 -5.75 10.57 6.57
C HIS A 91 -5.92 9.53 5.46
N ILE A 92 -6.53 9.91 4.32
CA ILE A 92 -6.90 8.95 3.28
C ILE A 92 -6.35 9.37 1.91
N LEU A 93 -5.62 8.46 1.26
CA LEU A 93 -5.39 8.48 -0.18
C LEU A 93 -6.28 7.42 -0.85
N ALA A 94 -7.36 7.88 -1.46
CA ALA A 94 -8.34 7.02 -2.13
C ALA A 94 -8.16 6.96 -3.64
N GLY A 95 -7.45 7.93 -4.23
CA GLY A 95 -7.09 7.92 -5.64
C GLY A 95 -5.89 7.00 -5.93
N PRO A 96 -5.66 6.66 -7.22
CA PRO A 96 -4.57 5.78 -7.60
C PRO A 96 -3.20 6.45 -7.39
N VAL A 97 -2.26 5.67 -6.85
CA VAL A 97 -0.83 5.98 -6.81
C VAL A 97 -0.15 5.30 -8.01
N SER A 98 0.83 5.97 -8.61
CA SER A 98 1.58 5.49 -9.77
C SER A 98 3.05 5.90 -9.72
N GLY A 99 3.88 5.29 -10.57
CA GLY A 99 5.30 5.63 -10.72
C GLY A 99 6.24 4.68 -9.97
N ALA A 100 7.54 4.92 -10.11
CA ALA A 100 8.60 4.03 -9.63
C ALA A 100 9.35 4.55 -8.39
N GLY A 101 9.08 5.78 -7.96
CA GLY A 101 9.65 6.32 -6.72
C GLY A 101 9.04 5.62 -5.49
N ALA A 102 9.72 5.73 -4.35
CA ALA A 102 9.30 5.08 -3.12
C ALA A 102 8.20 5.85 -2.39
N LEU A 103 7.35 5.12 -1.66
CA LEU A 103 6.38 5.69 -0.72
C LEU A 103 6.81 5.35 0.72
N ALA A 104 6.95 6.36 1.57
CA ALA A 104 7.19 6.20 2.99
C ALA A 104 6.00 6.76 3.80
N VAL A 105 5.54 5.99 4.78
CA VAL A 105 4.51 6.38 5.75
C VAL A 105 5.18 6.71 7.06
N GLU A 106 5.00 7.94 7.53
CA GLU A 106 5.55 8.48 8.77
C GLU A 106 4.47 9.21 9.58
N GLY A 107 4.83 9.57 10.80
CA GLY A 107 3.97 10.27 11.75
C GLY A 107 3.10 9.30 12.54
N PRO A 108 2.72 9.64 13.78
CA PRO A 108 2.08 8.70 14.70
C PRO A 108 0.60 8.41 14.39
N GLY A 109 0.03 8.99 13.33
CA GLY A 109 -1.34 8.74 12.90
C GLY A 109 -1.48 7.56 11.93
N THR A 110 -2.65 7.49 11.29
CA THR A 110 -2.99 6.45 10.32
C THR A 110 -3.11 7.04 8.91
N LEU A 111 -2.35 6.50 7.96
CA LEU A 111 -2.58 6.71 6.54
C LEU A 111 -3.36 5.52 5.96
N ALA A 112 -4.60 5.77 5.55
CA ALA A 112 -5.39 4.82 4.77
C ALA A 112 -5.02 4.95 3.29
N LEU A 113 -4.44 3.89 2.72
CA LEU A 113 -4.11 3.79 1.31
C LEU A 113 -5.12 2.87 0.65
N PHE A 114 -6.13 3.42 -0.01
CA PHE A 114 -7.30 2.69 -0.52
C PHE A 114 -7.45 2.76 -2.04
N GLY A 115 -6.56 3.47 -2.73
CA GLY A 115 -6.50 3.49 -4.17
C GLY A 115 -6.13 2.13 -4.78
N VAL A 116 -6.49 1.94 -6.06
CA VAL A 116 -6.02 0.81 -6.86
C VAL A 116 -4.72 1.24 -7.54
N ASN A 117 -3.58 0.82 -6.98
CA ASN A 117 -2.27 1.37 -7.28
C ASN A 117 -1.46 0.48 -8.24
N THR A 118 -2.10 -0.20 -9.19
CA THR A 118 -1.45 -1.20 -10.06
C THR A 118 -0.32 -0.66 -10.94
N ALA A 119 -0.25 0.66 -11.15
CA ALA A 119 0.82 1.34 -11.88
C ALA A 119 1.94 1.90 -10.97
N PHE A 120 1.87 1.65 -9.65
CA PHE A 120 2.91 1.98 -8.70
C PHE A 120 3.87 0.79 -8.57
N THR A 121 5.11 0.98 -9.02
CA THR A 121 6.16 -0.05 -9.03
C THR A 121 7.28 0.26 -8.03
N GLY A 122 7.07 1.27 -7.18
CA GLY A 122 8.00 1.65 -6.14
C GLY A 122 7.83 0.83 -4.86
N PRO A 123 8.86 0.78 -3.99
CA PRO A 123 8.74 0.14 -2.69
C PRO A 123 7.88 0.97 -1.74
N VAL A 124 7.26 0.29 -0.77
CA VAL A 124 6.50 0.93 0.32
C VAL A 124 7.24 0.69 1.63
N ALA A 125 7.47 1.74 2.42
CA ALA A 125 8.06 1.66 3.76
C ALA A 125 7.11 2.28 4.80
N VAL A 126 6.76 1.54 5.84
CA VAL A 126 6.05 2.07 7.00
C VAL A 126 7.10 2.37 8.06
N THR A 127 7.57 3.62 8.12
CA THR A 127 8.68 4.02 9.00
C THR A 127 8.20 4.33 10.41
N ASN A 128 7.06 5.01 10.53
CA ASN A 128 6.38 5.33 11.78
C ASN A 128 4.87 5.47 11.57
N GLY A 129 4.07 5.05 12.54
CA GLY A 129 2.60 5.12 12.47
C GLY A 129 1.99 3.91 11.77
N THR A 130 0.76 4.10 11.28
CA THR A 130 -0.04 3.01 10.71
C THR A 130 -0.32 3.24 9.23
N LEU A 131 0.01 2.24 8.41
CA LEU A 131 -0.51 2.10 7.06
C LEU A 131 -1.73 1.17 7.11
N LEU A 132 -2.92 1.72 6.86
CA LEU A 132 -4.17 0.98 6.78
C LEU A 132 -4.49 0.65 5.32
N ILE A 133 -4.72 -0.62 5.02
CA ILE A 133 -5.10 -1.07 3.66
C ILE A 133 -6.44 -1.80 3.67
N ASN A 134 -7.13 -1.76 2.54
CA ASN A 134 -8.40 -2.46 2.31
C ASN A 134 -8.28 -3.59 1.27
N ASP A 135 -7.22 -3.60 0.48
CA ASP A 135 -6.94 -4.56 -0.59
C ASP A 135 -5.42 -4.62 -0.83
N GLU A 136 -4.92 -5.70 -1.45
CA GLU A 136 -3.52 -5.75 -1.90
C GLU A 136 -3.21 -4.67 -2.95
N ALA A 137 -4.17 -4.37 -3.82
CA ALA A 137 -3.99 -3.41 -4.90
C ALA A 137 -3.58 -2.01 -4.40
N ALA A 138 -3.82 -1.70 -3.13
CA ALA A 138 -3.32 -0.49 -2.47
C ALA A 138 -1.78 -0.44 -2.37
N LEU A 139 -1.09 -1.57 -2.33
CA LEU A 139 0.35 -1.61 -2.09
C LEU A 139 1.20 -1.47 -3.36
N GLY A 140 0.59 -1.41 -4.54
CA GLY A 140 1.30 -1.34 -5.81
C GLY A 140 1.44 -2.69 -6.50
N ASP A 141 2.42 -2.79 -7.40
CA ASP A 141 2.76 -4.05 -8.07
C ASP A 141 3.18 -5.16 -7.09
N ALA A 142 3.18 -6.40 -7.56
CA ALA A 142 3.55 -7.56 -6.73
C ALA A 142 5.07 -7.75 -6.53
N VAL A 143 5.91 -6.88 -7.10
CA VAL A 143 7.37 -7.10 -7.17
C VAL A 143 8.10 -6.24 -6.16
N ALA A 144 7.74 -4.96 -6.05
CA ALA A 144 8.39 -4.01 -5.17
C ALA A 144 8.08 -4.32 -3.69
N PRO A 145 9.09 -4.31 -2.81
CA PRO A 145 8.94 -4.76 -1.44
C PRO A 145 8.09 -3.82 -0.58
N LEU A 146 7.43 -4.40 0.41
CA LEU A 146 6.86 -3.70 1.56
C LEU A 146 7.76 -3.91 2.79
N THR A 147 8.20 -2.84 3.42
CA THR A 147 9.00 -2.90 4.66
C THR A 147 8.29 -2.21 5.81
N ILE A 148 8.07 -2.94 6.90
CA ILE A 148 7.48 -2.41 8.13
C ILE A 148 8.62 -2.21 9.13
N HIS A 149 9.01 -0.97 9.39
CA HIS A 149 10.09 -0.63 10.34
C HIS A 149 9.63 -0.82 11.79
N PRO A 150 10.55 -0.80 12.79
CA PRO A 150 10.22 -1.09 14.19
C PRO A 150 9.08 -0.28 14.81
N SER A 151 8.83 0.94 14.31
CA SER A 151 7.74 1.81 14.78
C SER A 151 6.57 1.92 13.80
N GLY A 152 6.59 1.13 12.73
CA GLY A 152 5.52 1.03 11.75
C GLY A 152 4.53 -0.08 12.05
N VAL A 153 3.30 0.13 11.62
CA VAL A 153 2.21 -0.84 11.66
C VAL A 153 1.62 -0.99 10.27
N LEU A 154 1.58 -2.21 9.74
CA LEU A 154 0.67 -2.55 8.65
C LEU A 154 -0.63 -3.03 9.28
N ASP A 155 -1.73 -2.34 9.00
CA ASP A 155 -3.05 -2.72 9.47
C ASP A 155 -3.95 -3.19 8.31
N LEU A 156 -4.47 -4.41 8.45
CA LEU A 156 -5.43 -5.05 7.54
C LEU A 156 -6.89 -4.64 7.84
N GLY A 157 -7.07 -3.73 8.79
CA GLY A 157 -8.33 -3.20 9.31
C GLY A 157 -9.30 -2.63 8.29
N GLY A 158 -8.81 -2.22 7.11
CA GLY A 158 -9.64 -1.67 6.04
C GLY A 158 -10.42 -2.73 5.26
N ALA A 159 -10.18 -4.02 5.50
CA ALA A 159 -10.90 -5.09 4.84
C ALA A 159 -12.42 -5.01 5.09
N THR A 160 -13.20 -5.16 4.02
CA THR A 160 -14.68 -5.08 4.09
C THR A 160 -15.37 -6.44 4.10
N ASN A 161 -14.60 -7.52 3.93
CA ASN A 161 -15.06 -8.89 3.97
C ASN A 161 -13.89 -9.84 4.31
N SER A 162 -14.20 -11.09 4.63
CA SER A 162 -13.17 -12.09 4.93
C SER A 162 -12.34 -12.44 3.70
N SER A 163 -11.03 -12.59 3.90
CA SER A 163 -10.09 -13.10 2.89
C SER A 163 -9.98 -12.26 1.61
N SER A 164 -10.26 -10.95 1.68
CA SER A 164 -10.07 -10.01 0.56
C SER A 164 -8.61 -9.64 0.37
N ILE A 165 -7.85 -9.47 1.45
CA ILE A 165 -6.45 -9.06 1.37
C ILE A 165 -5.57 -10.27 1.05
N LYS A 166 -4.70 -10.11 0.03
CA LYS A 166 -3.86 -11.19 -0.53
C LYS A 166 -2.46 -10.74 -0.91
N ILE A 167 -1.68 -10.23 0.04
CA ILE A 167 -0.36 -9.64 -0.23
C ILE A 167 0.61 -10.72 -0.76
N VAL A 168 0.96 -10.65 -2.05
CA VAL A 168 1.92 -11.58 -2.69
C VAL A 168 3.33 -10.98 -2.86
N LYS A 169 3.48 -9.67 -2.70
CA LYS A 169 4.79 -9.01 -2.72
C LYS A 169 5.69 -9.45 -1.57
N PRO A 170 7.03 -9.32 -1.70
CA PRO A 170 7.94 -9.52 -0.57
C PRO A 170 7.64 -8.54 0.56
N VAL A 171 7.50 -9.05 1.79
CA VAL A 171 7.26 -8.26 3.00
C VAL A 171 8.38 -8.49 4.01
N THR A 172 8.99 -7.42 4.51
CA THR A 172 9.91 -7.47 5.66
C THR A 172 9.25 -6.84 6.87
N VAL A 173 9.20 -7.55 8.00
CA VAL A 173 8.50 -7.13 9.23
C VAL A 173 9.49 -6.93 10.36
N ALA A 174 9.80 -5.68 10.72
CA ALA A 174 10.47 -5.31 11.97
C ALA A 174 9.51 -4.68 12.99
N GLY A 175 8.39 -4.12 12.52
CA GLY A 175 7.32 -3.53 13.33
C GLY A 175 6.16 -4.50 13.57
N THR A 176 4.94 -4.00 13.42
CA THR A 176 3.71 -4.75 13.70
C THR A 176 2.89 -5.02 12.44
N VAL A 177 2.37 -6.23 12.33
CA VAL A 177 1.24 -6.56 11.45
C VAL A 177 0.01 -6.75 12.32
N ASP A 178 -1.04 -5.99 12.03
CA ASP A 178 -2.31 -6.00 12.74
C ASP A 178 -3.44 -6.40 11.78
N ASN A 179 -4.33 -7.30 12.21
CA ASN A 179 -5.65 -7.39 11.62
C ASN A 179 -6.68 -6.84 12.63
N SER A 180 -6.89 -5.53 12.57
CA SER A 180 -7.90 -4.84 13.38
C SER A 180 -9.31 -4.92 12.78
N SER A 181 -9.47 -5.58 11.63
CA SER A 181 -10.78 -5.67 10.96
C SER A 181 -11.74 -6.58 11.74
N LEU A 182 -13.01 -6.55 11.34
CA LEU A 182 -14.04 -7.47 11.80
C LEU A 182 -14.03 -8.81 11.04
N TYR A 183 -13.05 -9.03 10.17
CA TYR A 183 -13.03 -10.15 9.23
C TYR A 183 -11.71 -10.91 9.26
N GLY A 184 -11.81 -12.24 9.34
CA GLY A 184 -10.66 -13.12 9.15
C GLY A 184 -10.05 -12.99 7.76
N GLN A 185 -8.75 -12.68 7.69
CA GLN A 185 -7.98 -12.58 6.44
C GLN A 185 -7.16 -13.86 6.22
N HIS A 186 -7.84 -14.94 5.80
CA HIS A 186 -7.24 -16.28 5.69
C HIS A 186 -6.23 -16.42 4.54
N HIS A 187 -6.02 -15.36 3.77
CA HIS A 187 -5.08 -15.31 2.65
C HIS A 187 -4.17 -14.07 2.73
N ALA A 188 -4.07 -13.43 3.91
CA ALA A 188 -3.45 -12.12 4.08
C ALA A 188 -2.06 -12.01 3.42
N PHE A 189 -1.22 -13.04 3.58
CA PHE A 189 0.10 -13.09 2.97
C PHE A 189 0.27 -14.36 2.13
N GLY A 190 0.34 -14.19 0.80
CA GLY A 190 0.66 -15.24 -0.17
C GLY A 190 2.10 -15.25 -0.65
N GLY A 191 2.85 -14.18 -0.37
CA GLY A 191 4.23 -14.00 -0.79
C GLY A 191 5.26 -14.52 0.22
N ARG A 192 6.47 -13.97 0.14
CA ARG A 192 7.50 -14.13 1.19
C ARG A 192 7.28 -13.10 2.29
N VAL A 193 7.17 -13.57 3.53
CA VAL A 193 7.21 -12.74 4.75
C VAL A 193 8.53 -13.02 5.46
N THR A 194 9.41 -12.03 5.53
CA THR A 194 10.69 -12.10 6.24
C THR A 194 10.58 -11.35 7.56
N LEU A 195 10.94 -12.00 8.66
CA LEU A 195 10.99 -11.35 9.97
C LEU A 195 12.28 -10.55 10.13
N ALA A 196 12.20 -9.49 10.90
CA ALA A 196 13.35 -8.75 11.42
C ALA A 196 13.16 -8.52 12.92
N ALA A 197 14.22 -8.08 13.59
CA ALA A 197 14.19 -7.88 15.04
C ALA A 197 13.04 -6.96 15.46
N GLY A 198 12.17 -7.45 16.34
CA GLY A 198 11.02 -6.71 16.86
C GLY A 198 9.68 -7.01 16.21
N ALA A 199 9.65 -7.88 15.18
CA ALA A 199 8.43 -8.30 14.49
C ALA A 199 7.32 -8.74 15.46
N ARG A 200 6.13 -8.16 15.33
CA ARG A 200 4.93 -8.54 16.09
C ARG A 200 3.75 -8.77 15.17
N PHE A 201 2.95 -9.77 15.52
CA PHE A 201 1.71 -10.11 14.83
C PHE A 201 0.56 -10.04 15.84
N THR A 202 -0.48 -9.25 15.57
CA THR A 202 -1.53 -8.92 16.54
C THR A 202 -2.90 -8.69 15.87
N GLY A 203 -3.92 -8.38 16.67
CA GLY A 203 -5.21 -7.91 16.18
C GLY A 203 -6.42 -8.51 16.89
N SER A 204 -7.60 -8.18 16.36
CA SER A 204 -8.89 -8.70 16.81
C SER A 204 -9.27 -9.99 16.08
N GLU A 205 -8.85 -10.13 14.81
CA GLU A 205 -9.29 -11.21 13.95
C GLU A 205 -8.15 -12.02 13.34
N ARG A 206 -8.51 -13.21 12.86
CA ARG A 206 -7.57 -14.15 12.23
C ARG A 206 -6.87 -13.51 11.03
N PHE A 207 -5.59 -13.80 10.83
CA PHE A 207 -4.99 -13.70 9.50
C PHE A 207 -3.96 -14.80 9.26
N ASP A 208 -3.74 -15.12 8.00
CA ASP A 208 -2.87 -16.24 7.62
C ASP A 208 -1.68 -15.78 6.78
N ILE A 209 -0.56 -16.44 7.00
CA ILE A 209 0.50 -16.60 6.01
C ILE A 209 0.20 -17.90 5.28
N ARG A 210 -0.27 -17.80 4.04
CA ARG A 210 -0.88 -18.91 3.33
C ARG A 210 -0.27 -19.13 1.95
N ASP A 211 0.10 -20.37 1.64
CA ASP A 211 0.66 -20.78 0.34
C ASP A 211 1.98 -20.06 -0.06
N GLY A 212 2.51 -19.20 0.81
CA GLY A 212 3.75 -18.43 0.63
C GLY A 212 4.96 -19.00 1.36
N ILE A 213 5.91 -18.14 1.74
CA ILE A 213 7.11 -18.50 2.53
C ILE A 213 7.13 -17.63 3.79
N LEU A 214 7.30 -18.26 4.96
CA LEU A 214 7.66 -17.56 6.19
C LEU A 214 9.16 -17.71 6.41
N ASP A 215 9.89 -16.62 6.29
CA ASP A 215 11.33 -16.57 6.53
C ASP A 215 11.57 -15.94 7.91
N LEU A 216 12.01 -16.75 8.87
CA LEU A 216 12.20 -16.28 10.24
C LEU A 216 13.46 -15.42 10.39
N ASP A 217 14.42 -15.48 9.45
CA ASP A 217 15.67 -14.70 9.49
C ASP A 217 16.39 -14.70 10.87
N GLY A 218 16.41 -15.86 11.52
CA GLY A 218 16.96 -16.04 12.86
C GLY A 218 16.20 -15.30 13.97
N GLN A 219 14.97 -14.88 13.71
CA GLN A 219 14.08 -14.19 14.66
C GLN A 219 13.02 -15.12 15.23
N VAL A 220 12.52 -14.75 16.41
CA VAL A 220 11.36 -15.40 17.03
C VAL A 220 10.09 -14.78 16.46
N PHE A 221 9.21 -15.62 15.90
CA PHE A 221 7.86 -15.20 15.55
C PHE A 221 7.10 -14.84 16.83
N THR A 222 6.72 -13.58 16.99
CA THR A 222 6.03 -13.11 18.20
C THR A 222 4.58 -12.75 17.89
N LYS A 223 3.66 -13.54 18.43
CA LYS A 223 2.22 -13.28 18.41
C LYS A 223 1.80 -12.60 19.71
N THR A 224 0.99 -11.56 19.61
CA THR A 224 0.38 -10.88 20.78
C THR A 224 -1.12 -10.73 20.59
N GLY A 225 -1.88 -10.63 21.68
CA GLY A 225 -3.33 -10.46 21.61
C GLY A 225 -4.11 -11.75 21.33
N ALA A 226 -5.45 -11.65 21.34
CA ALA A 226 -6.35 -12.80 21.32
C ALA A 226 -6.62 -13.37 19.91
N ASN A 227 -6.22 -12.68 18.84
CA ASN A 227 -6.41 -13.20 17.49
C ASN A 227 -5.60 -14.47 17.22
N SER A 228 -5.92 -15.14 16.11
CA SER A 228 -5.12 -16.24 15.59
C SER A 228 -4.26 -15.77 14.43
N VAL A 229 -3.03 -16.29 14.36
CA VAL A 229 -2.21 -16.21 13.14
C VAL A 229 -1.90 -17.62 12.71
N GLN A 230 -2.26 -17.96 11.48
CA GLN A 230 -2.06 -19.30 10.96
C GLN A 230 -1.01 -19.31 9.85
N ILE A 231 -0.24 -20.39 9.83
CA ILE A 231 0.74 -20.69 8.79
C ILE A 231 0.15 -21.90 8.06
N VAL A 232 -0.44 -21.67 6.89
CA VAL A 232 -1.32 -22.64 6.21
C VAL A 232 -0.83 -22.91 4.80
N GLY A 233 -0.57 -24.18 4.43
CA GLY A 233 -0.13 -24.51 3.07
C GLY A 233 1.20 -23.86 2.66
N THR A 234 1.92 -23.26 3.61
CA THR A 234 3.16 -22.53 3.40
C THR A 234 4.20 -23.44 2.75
N THR A 235 4.81 -22.96 1.67
CA THR A 235 5.79 -23.73 0.89
C THR A 235 7.04 -24.01 1.72
N ALA A 236 7.43 -23.09 2.60
CA ALA A 236 8.52 -23.29 3.55
C ALA A 236 8.41 -22.34 4.76
N VAL A 237 8.91 -22.82 5.91
CA VAL A 237 9.40 -21.98 7.01
C VAL A 237 10.94 -22.06 6.97
N THR A 238 11.64 -20.92 6.86
CA THR A 238 13.10 -20.89 6.64
C THR A 238 13.85 -20.08 7.69
N ASN A 239 15.16 -20.32 7.79
CA ASN A 239 16.09 -19.57 8.63
C ASN A 239 15.65 -19.48 10.11
N GLU A 240 15.26 -20.60 10.70
CA GLU A 240 14.83 -20.62 12.09
C GLU A 240 15.98 -20.22 13.05
N PRO A 241 15.70 -19.47 14.13
CA PRO A 241 16.70 -19.19 15.16
C PRO A 241 17.20 -20.47 15.84
N SER A 242 18.40 -20.42 16.41
CA SER A 242 18.79 -21.43 17.40
C SER A 242 17.89 -21.30 18.64
N GLY A 243 17.08 -22.32 18.94
CA GLY A 243 16.19 -22.34 20.11
C GLY A 243 14.72 -22.23 19.74
N THR A 244 13.99 -21.31 20.39
CA THR A 244 12.54 -21.15 20.19
C THR A 244 12.25 -20.32 18.96
N ALA A 245 11.61 -20.91 17.95
CA ALA A 245 11.19 -20.22 16.73
C ALA A 245 9.87 -19.46 16.86
N PHE A 246 8.96 -19.90 17.75
CA PHE A 246 7.62 -19.34 17.90
C PHE A 246 7.32 -18.99 19.36
N SER A 247 6.86 -17.76 19.60
CA SER A 247 6.34 -17.27 20.87
C SER A 247 4.90 -16.81 20.66
N VAL A 248 3.96 -17.54 21.24
CA VAL A 248 2.50 -17.36 21.07
C VAL A 248 1.77 -17.18 22.38
#